data_AF-A0A7M1Q4K8-F1
#
_entry.id   AF-A0A7M1Q4K8-F1
#
_cell.length_a   1.000
_cell.length_b   1.000
_cell.length_c   1.000
_cell.angle_alpha   90.00
_cell.angle_beta   90.00
_cell.angle_gamma   90.00
#
_symmetry.space_group_name_H-M   'P 1'
#
loop_
_entity.id
_entity.type
_entity.pdbx_description
1 polymer ?
#
loop_
_entity_poly.entity_id
_entity_poly.type
_entity_poly.pdbx_seq_one_letter_code
_entity_poly.pdbx_strand_id
1 'polypeptide(L)'
;MKLLKTCLCIVIVLALTILVDMVTLFSISNLNTDLSLVDTNVFPHHKVINVSITIAEEDYQKMLDTPLNEEYFKANVDYNGYTFNSVAIRTKGNSSLKSVANTNSDRYSLKLDLDYYISEQNLFGIKNINLNNLFADNTMMAEYLAYEMLSELETAVPRTTYTALYINDKYVGLYLSVEQVDESFLLNNYGNANGELYKPYQGEGCNLEYTTDNGKSYSGLQIKNKVNSANNKLVELLKAIESPEKLDNIFNVDSFLKYLAMSVATIHLDCYQGGMFHNYYIYNNNDSFEWIAWDLNMAFNGFPKGPNEPEAFDFYIDEPVIGNMSNYPLIEAIFSKDEYVDKYHNYLQQIASGYFNYTTFNDRVLEIYNMIKGYVKADPTAFYSYDEFEEALFADSENHVSLLNFAKLSSTNIKQQLAGDKQSTNNGNGNVSGTNNRNINKNKPPNNGEQKEKPTGTKNDKNMPFKFNENGQVILPKDVSLNDLPSSLQQYLIKGELPPRQEFENILEQFSPELKQKLGLNKQIGFEGERQVQDKQPKQSSFYGLIPNLILLILGTLGLIVFTLFIKHKF
;
A
#
# COMPACT_ATOMS: atom_id res chain seq x y z
N MET A 1 -35.72 44.28 42.84
CA MET A 1 -36.46 43.25 42.07
C MET A 1 -36.36 43.43 40.55
N LYS A 2 -36.59 44.62 39.96
CA LYS A 2 -36.44 44.82 38.50
C LYS A 2 -35.00 44.57 38.00
N LEU A 3 -34.00 45.14 38.67
CA LEU A 3 -32.58 44.97 38.32
C LEU A 3 -32.13 43.50 38.34
N LEU A 4 -32.56 42.73 39.34
CA LEU A 4 -32.24 41.31 39.48
C LEU A 4 -32.85 40.46 38.34
N LYS A 5 -34.07 40.79 37.89
CA LYS A 5 -34.72 40.14 36.74
C LYS A 5 -34.00 40.48 35.43
N THR A 6 -33.55 41.72 35.27
CA THR A 6 -32.77 42.14 34.09
C THR A 6 -31.41 41.41 34.04
N CYS A 7 -30.69 41.33 35.15
CA CYS A 7 -29.43 40.57 35.22
C CYS A 7 -29.63 39.08 34.91
N LEU A 8 -30.69 38.46 35.44
CA LEU A 8 -31.00 37.05 35.17
C LEU A 8 -31.32 36.82 33.67
N CYS A 9 -32.06 37.73 33.04
CA CYS A 9 -32.32 37.65 31.60
C CYS A 9 -31.03 37.77 30.77
N ILE A 10 -30.11 38.66 31.14
CA ILE A 10 -28.83 38.82 30.43
C ILE A 10 -27.98 37.54 30.56
N VAL A 11 -27.94 36.92 31.75
CA VAL A 11 -27.20 35.66 31.96
C VAL A 11 -27.81 34.52 31.15
N ILE A 12 -29.14 34.42 31.07
CA ILE A 12 -29.81 33.39 30.27
C ILE A 12 -29.55 33.60 28.78
N VAL A 13 -29.57 34.85 28.30
CA VAL A 13 -29.26 35.15 26.89
C VAL A 13 -27.80 34.82 26.58
N LEU A 14 -26.85 35.18 27.46
CA LEU A 14 -25.44 34.82 27.30
C LEU A 14 -25.21 33.30 27.32
N ALA A 15 -25.88 32.57 28.20
CA ALA A 15 -25.81 31.12 28.24
C ALA A 15 -26.38 30.48 26.95
N LEU A 16 -27.47 31.04 26.41
CA LEU A 16 -28.05 30.60 25.14
C LEU A 16 -27.16 30.92 23.95
N THR A 17 -26.50 32.08 23.91
CA THR A 17 -25.54 32.40 22.83
C THR A 17 -24.32 31.50 22.89
N ILE A 18 -23.78 31.22 24.08
CA ILE A 18 -22.67 30.26 24.25
C ILE A 18 -23.10 28.85 23.82
N LEU A 19 -24.34 28.45 24.13
CA LEU A 19 -24.88 27.16 23.71
C LEU A 19 -25.06 27.08 22.19
N VAL A 20 -25.54 28.15 21.55
CA VAL A 20 -25.65 28.24 20.09
C VAL A 20 -24.27 28.22 19.44
N ASP A 21 -23.30 28.96 19.98
CA ASP A 21 -21.92 28.96 19.51
C ASP A 21 -21.25 27.59 19.70
N MET A 22 -21.54 26.88 20.80
CA MET A 22 -21.10 25.49 21.00
C MET A 22 -21.76 24.54 20.01
N VAL A 23 -23.04 24.72 19.69
CA VAL A 23 -23.75 23.89 18.70
C VAL A 23 -23.27 24.20 17.29
N THR A 24 -22.94 25.46 16.95
CA THR A 24 -22.34 25.80 15.66
C THR A 24 -20.90 25.32 15.59
N LEU A 25 -20.08 25.42 16.64
CA LEU A 25 -18.76 24.79 16.74
C LEU A 25 -18.84 23.26 16.64
N PHE A 26 -19.85 22.63 17.24
CA PHE A 26 -20.10 21.19 17.12
C PHE A 26 -20.63 20.80 15.72
N SER A 27 -21.34 21.71 15.05
CA SER A 27 -21.77 21.54 13.66
C SER A 27 -20.62 21.78 12.67
N ILE A 28 -19.67 22.67 13.03
CA ILE A 28 -18.42 22.93 12.30
C ILE A 28 -17.42 21.80 12.52
N SER A 29 -17.37 21.18 13.69
CA SER A 29 -16.61 19.93 13.89
C SER A 29 -17.26 18.74 13.18
N ASN A 30 -18.56 18.82 12.90
CA ASN A 30 -19.25 17.90 11.97
C ASN A 30 -19.11 18.32 10.50
N LEU A 31 -18.39 19.39 10.17
CA LEU A 31 -17.83 19.61 8.83
C LEU A 31 -16.61 18.68 8.61
N ASN A 32 -16.77 17.40 8.92
CA ASN A 32 -16.01 16.28 8.34
C ASN A 32 -16.22 16.18 6.80
N THR A 33 -16.69 17.26 6.16
CA THR A 33 -16.92 17.35 4.72
C THR A 33 -15.61 17.44 3.94
N ASP A 34 -14.51 17.95 4.50
CA ASP A 34 -13.25 18.07 3.76
C ASP A 34 -12.44 16.75 3.70
N LEU A 35 -12.42 15.95 4.77
CA LEU A 35 -11.93 14.55 4.71
C LEU A 35 -12.77 13.74 3.72
N SER A 36 -14.09 13.97 3.69
CA SER A 36 -14.97 13.31 2.72
C SER A 36 -14.66 13.68 1.26
N LEU A 37 -14.20 14.90 0.97
CA LEU A 37 -13.91 15.32 -0.40
C LEU A 37 -12.61 14.71 -0.91
N VAL A 38 -11.56 14.67 -0.10
CA VAL A 38 -10.31 14.03 -0.51
C VAL A 38 -10.52 12.53 -0.73
N ASP A 39 -11.21 11.86 0.19
CA ASP A 39 -11.46 10.42 0.08
C ASP A 39 -12.45 10.10 -1.05
N THR A 40 -13.42 10.97 -1.35
CA THR A 40 -14.39 10.71 -2.43
C THR A 40 -13.87 11.10 -3.81
N ASN A 41 -13.04 12.13 -3.92
CA ASN A 41 -12.64 12.72 -5.21
C ASN A 41 -11.17 12.49 -5.56
N VAL A 42 -10.27 12.41 -4.58
CA VAL A 42 -8.83 12.21 -4.83
C VAL A 42 -8.48 10.73 -4.69
N PHE A 43 -8.87 10.10 -3.59
CA PHE A 43 -8.53 8.70 -3.31
C PHE A 43 -9.77 7.81 -3.06
N PRO A 44 -10.74 7.72 -4.00
CA PRO A 44 -11.90 6.86 -3.81
C PRO A 44 -11.51 5.38 -3.80
N HIS A 45 -11.84 4.68 -2.71
CA HIS A 45 -11.59 3.24 -2.54
C HIS A 45 -12.57 2.31 -3.32
N HIS A 46 -13.59 2.85 -3.98
CA HIS A 46 -14.68 2.06 -4.60
C HIS A 46 -14.70 2.11 -6.14
N LYS A 47 -13.69 2.74 -6.77
CA LYS A 47 -13.57 2.82 -8.22
C LYS A 47 -12.12 3.02 -8.65
N VAL A 48 -11.85 2.68 -9.91
CA VAL A 48 -10.65 3.16 -10.62
C VAL A 48 -10.92 4.56 -11.12
N ILE A 49 -10.00 5.50 -10.88
CA ILE A 49 -10.07 6.87 -11.42
C ILE A 49 -9.30 6.97 -12.73
N ASN A 50 -9.65 7.94 -13.58
CA ASN A 50 -8.84 8.28 -14.74
C ASN A 50 -7.88 9.41 -14.37
N VAL A 51 -6.62 9.29 -14.78
CA VAL A 51 -5.65 10.38 -14.73
C VAL A 51 -5.05 10.55 -16.12
N SER A 52 -5.17 11.74 -16.70
CA SER A 52 -4.64 12.06 -18.03
C SER A 52 -3.57 13.14 -17.92
N ILE A 53 -2.40 12.86 -18.47
CA ILE A 53 -1.26 13.77 -18.50
C ILE A 53 -1.03 14.20 -19.94
N THR A 54 -1.03 15.51 -20.19
CA THR A 54 -0.65 16.11 -21.47
C THR A 54 0.68 16.83 -21.30
N ILE A 55 1.72 16.32 -21.95
CA ILE A 55 3.09 16.81 -21.86
C ILE A 55 3.65 17.03 -23.27
N ALA A 56 4.50 18.05 -23.44
CA ALA A 56 5.18 18.26 -24.71
C ALA A 56 6.01 17.02 -25.10
N GLU A 57 5.90 16.58 -26.36
CA GLU A 57 6.55 15.33 -26.79
C GLU A 57 8.07 15.34 -26.58
N GLU A 58 8.71 16.50 -26.76
CA GLU A 58 10.15 16.68 -26.50
C GLU A 58 10.52 16.52 -25.02
N ASP A 59 9.68 17.03 -24.12
CA ASP A 59 9.86 16.91 -22.67
C ASP A 59 9.59 15.47 -22.22
N TYR A 60 8.56 14.83 -22.77
CA TYR A 60 8.25 13.42 -22.49
C TYR A 60 9.39 12.50 -22.94
N GLN A 61 9.88 12.69 -24.17
CA GLN A 61 11.01 11.91 -24.66
C GLN A 61 12.27 12.15 -23.82
N LYS A 62 12.56 13.39 -23.44
CA LYS A 62 13.71 13.68 -22.57
C LYS A 62 13.57 13.03 -21.18
N MET A 63 12.36 12.99 -20.62
CA MET A 63 12.08 12.28 -19.38
C MET A 63 12.37 10.77 -19.51
N LEU A 64 11.99 10.16 -20.63
CA LEU A 64 12.25 8.73 -20.92
C LEU A 64 13.73 8.44 -21.24
N ASP A 65 14.44 9.39 -21.85
CA ASP A 65 15.87 9.27 -22.16
C ASP A 65 16.75 9.45 -20.91
N THR A 66 16.26 10.19 -19.91
CA THR A 66 17.01 10.52 -18.69
C THR A 66 16.25 10.24 -17.39
N PRO A 67 15.63 9.06 -17.22
CA PRO A 67 14.68 8.79 -16.14
C PRO A 67 15.37 8.79 -14.76
N LEU A 68 16.66 8.47 -14.71
CA LEU A 68 17.44 8.45 -13.47
C LEU A 68 17.78 9.85 -12.92
N ASN A 69 17.61 10.90 -13.73
CA ASN A 69 17.86 12.27 -13.27
C ASN A 69 16.72 12.79 -12.39
N GLU A 70 15.53 12.17 -12.44
CA GLU A 70 14.33 12.63 -11.75
C GLU A 70 14.05 14.13 -12.02
N GLU A 71 14.33 14.60 -13.24
CA GLU A 71 14.10 15.98 -13.68
C GLU A 71 12.58 16.24 -13.78
N TYR A 72 12.14 17.41 -13.30
CA TYR A 72 10.75 17.83 -13.40
C TYR A 72 10.45 18.45 -14.76
N PHE A 73 9.41 17.94 -15.41
CA PHE A 73 8.87 18.43 -16.67
C PHE A 73 7.48 19.03 -16.44
N LYS A 74 7.10 20.02 -17.25
CA LYS A 74 5.81 20.69 -17.12
C LYS A 74 4.75 19.98 -17.95
N ALA A 75 3.61 19.69 -17.35
CA ALA A 75 2.47 19.05 -18.00
C ALA A 75 1.15 19.69 -17.56
N ASN A 76 0.09 19.42 -18.32
CA ASN A 76 -1.29 19.58 -17.83
C ASN A 76 -1.77 18.21 -17.35
N VAL A 77 -2.55 18.19 -16.27
CA VAL A 77 -3.05 16.95 -15.67
C VAL A 77 -4.55 17.08 -15.46
N ASP A 78 -5.34 16.14 -15.99
CA ASP A 78 -6.68 15.86 -15.52
C ASP A 78 -6.63 14.72 -14.50
N TYR A 79 -7.01 15.00 -13.27
CA TYR A 79 -7.05 14.02 -12.19
C TYR A 79 -8.50 13.78 -11.78
N ASN A 80 -9.08 12.65 -12.20
CA ASN A 80 -10.46 12.27 -11.90
C ASN A 80 -11.49 13.35 -12.28
N GLY A 81 -11.29 14.03 -13.42
CA GLY A 81 -12.15 15.12 -13.90
C GLY A 81 -11.79 16.51 -13.39
N TYR A 82 -10.74 16.66 -12.58
CA TYR A 82 -10.21 17.95 -12.14
C TYR A 82 -8.96 18.29 -12.94
N THR A 83 -9.04 19.34 -13.75
CA THR A 83 -7.94 19.74 -14.63
C THR A 83 -7.03 20.79 -13.98
N PHE A 84 -5.72 20.55 -14.08
CA PHE A 84 -4.64 21.39 -13.58
C PHE A 84 -3.68 21.72 -14.72
N ASN A 85 -3.33 23.00 -14.84
CA ASN A 85 -2.33 23.46 -15.80
C ASN A 85 -0.98 23.64 -15.11
N SER A 86 0.11 23.37 -15.83
CA SER A 86 1.48 23.56 -15.34
C SER A 86 1.80 22.79 -14.05
N VAL A 87 1.45 21.50 -14.03
CA VAL A 87 1.89 20.55 -13.00
C VAL A 87 3.31 20.10 -13.31
N ALA A 88 4.16 19.95 -12.29
CA ALA A 88 5.45 19.32 -12.47
C ALA A 88 5.32 17.80 -12.35
N ILE A 89 5.81 17.08 -13.36
CA ILE A 89 5.85 15.62 -13.37
C ILE A 89 7.28 15.13 -13.52
N ARG A 90 7.60 14.00 -12.91
CA ARG A 90 8.88 13.32 -13.09
C ARG A 90 8.76 11.83 -12.82
N THR A 91 9.69 11.06 -13.37
CA THR A 91 9.94 9.69 -12.90
C THR A 91 10.33 9.70 -11.42
N LYS A 92 10.01 8.62 -10.71
CA LYS A 92 10.39 8.44 -9.30
C LYS A 92 10.69 7.00 -8.95
N GLY A 93 11.39 6.81 -7.84
CA GLY A 93 11.61 5.53 -7.20
C GLY A 93 13.09 5.22 -7.03
N ASN A 94 13.39 4.04 -6.50
CA ASN A 94 14.76 3.55 -6.38
C ASN A 94 14.90 2.25 -7.19
N SER A 95 14.41 1.14 -6.65
CA SER A 95 14.47 -0.16 -7.33
C SER A 95 13.57 -0.22 -8.56
N SER A 96 12.33 0.26 -8.46
CA SER A 96 11.39 0.32 -9.59
C SER A 96 11.90 1.19 -10.73
N LEU A 97 12.44 2.38 -10.41
CA LEU A 97 13.02 3.30 -11.38
C LEU A 97 14.23 2.69 -12.11
N LYS A 98 15.19 2.16 -11.35
CA LYS A 98 16.40 1.53 -11.91
C LYS A 98 16.07 0.28 -12.70
N SER A 99 15.09 -0.52 -12.26
CA SER A 99 14.67 -1.73 -12.98
C SER A 99 14.13 -1.36 -14.36
N VAL A 100 13.16 -0.44 -14.42
CA VAL A 100 12.55 -0.01 -15.69
C VAL A 100 13.58 0.62 -16.62
N ALA A 101 14.46 1.50 -16.10
CA ALA A 101 15.52 2.16 -16.88
C ALA A 101 16.56 1.19 -17.49
N ASN A 102 16.60 -0.07 -17.05
CA ASN A 102 17.46 -1.12 -17.62
C ASN A 102 16.70 -2.06 -18.56
N THR A 103 15.47 -1.71 -18.95
CA THR A 103 14.62 -2.47 -19.88
C THR A 103 14.17 -1.59 -21.04
N ASN A 104 13.42 -2.15 -21.98
CA ASN A 104 12.75 -1.39 -23.04
C ASN A 104 11.33 -0.92 -22.64
N SER A 105 11.00 -0.95 -21.34
CA SER A 105 9.71 -0.49 -20.83
C SER A 105 9.77 0.98 -20.44
N ASP A 106 8.69 1.70 -20.73
CA ASP A 106 8.48 3.10 -20.31
C ASP A 106 7.57 3.21 -19.08
N ARG A 107 7.29 2.09 -18.40
CA ARG A 107 6.37 2.00 -17.27
C ARG A 107 6.98 2.52 -15.96
N TYR A 108 7.32 3.80 -15.93
CA TYR A 108 7.87 4.43 -14.73
C TYR A 108 6.79 4.82 -13.73
N SER A 109 7.08 4.67 -12.44
CA SER A 109 6.32 5.42 -11.42
C SER A 109 6.52 6.92 -11.64
N LEU A 110 5.46 7.71 -11.50
CA LEU A 110 5.51 9.17 -11.66
C LEU A 110 5.20 9.87 -10.35
N LYS A 111 5.79 11.05 -10.14
CA LYS A 111 5.38 11.99 -9.11
C LYS A 111 4.70 13.18 -9.78
N LEU A 112 3.51 13.55 -9.31
CA LEU A 112 2.82 14.78 -9.64
C LEU A 112 3.03 15.78 -8.51
N ASP A 113 3.45 16.99 -8.85
CA ASP A 113 3.71 18.08 -7.91
C ASP A 113 2.96 19.32 -8.43
N LEU A 114 1.79 19.55 -7.83
CA LEU A 114 0.81 20.53 -8.29
C LEU A 114 1.26 21.96 -8.00
N ASP A 115 1.95 22.20 -6.87
CA ASP A 115 2.36 23.55 -6.45
C ASP A 115 3.79 23.95 -6.83
N TYR A 116 4.48 23.13 -7.64
CA TYR A 116 5.84 23.41 -8.11
C TYR A 116 5.94 24.67 -8.98
N TYR A 117 5.13 24.79 -10.03
CA TYR A 117 5.16 25.93 -10.96
C TYR A 117 4.11 27.00 -10.61
N ILE A 118 2.99 26.60 -10.02
CA ILE A 118 1.91 27.49 -9.59
C ILE A 118 1.76 27.35 -8.09
N SER A 119 2.28 28.34 -7.36
CA SER A 119 2.22 28.35 -5.90
C SER A 119 0.78 28.17 -5.41
N GLU A 120 0.61 27.36 -4.36
CA GLU A 120 -0.67 27.05 -3.71
C GLU A 120 -1.68 26.25 -4.55
N GLN A 121 -1.35 25.84 -5.79
CA GLN A 121 -2.19 24.92 -6.55
C GLN A 121 -2.27 23.56 -5.84
N ASN A 122 -3.48 23.11 -5.53
CA ASN A 122 -3.72 21.85 -4.83
C ASN A 122 -5.06 21.25 -5.25
N LEU A 123 -5.23 19.96 -5.00
CA LEU A 123 -6.49 19.24 -5.15
C LEU A 123 -7.04 18.91 -3.76
N PHE A 124 -7.98 19.73 -3.28
CA PHE A 124 -8.59 19.60 -1.93
C PHE A 124 -7.53 19.49 -0.80
N GLY A 125 -6.48 20.32 -0.88
CA GLY A 125 -5.36 20.32 0.06
C GLY A 125 -4.21 19.39 -0.32
N ILE A 126 -4.38 18.47 -1.27
CA ILE A 126 -3.31 17.58 -1.75
C ILE A 126 -2.44 18.30 -2.77
N LYS A 127 -1.14 18.32 -2.54
CA LYS A 127 -0.15 18.97 -3.41
C LYS A 127 0.67 17.99 -4.24
N ASN A 128 0.94 16.83 -3.65
CA ASN A 128 1.80 15.81 -4.25
C ASN A 128 1.08 14.47 -4.30
N ILE A 129 1.11 13.82 -5.46
CA ILE A 129 0.52 12.50 -5.66
C ILE A 129 1.56 11.61 -6.34
N ASN A 130 1.72 10.39 -5.84
CA ASN A 130 2.58 9.38 -6.43
C ASN A 130 1.74 8.42 -7.27
N LEU A 131 2.05 8.28 -8.55
CA LEU A 131 1.49 7.25 -9.41
C LEU A 131 2.46 6.06 -9.41
N ASN A 132 2.24 5.11 -8.52
CA ASN A 132 3.05 3.90 -8.40
C ASN A 132 2.69 2.92 -9.53
N ASN A 133 3.72 2.42 -10.21
CA ASN A 133 3.60 1.51 -11.36
C ASN A 133 3.30 0.04 -10.99
N LEU A 134 2.99 -0.25 -9.72
CA LEU A 134 2.74 -1.60 -9.19
C LEU A 134 3.95 -2.54 -9.34
N PHE A 135 5.16 -1.98 -9.25
CA PHE A 135 6.39 -2.75 -9.36
C PHE A 135 6.50 -3.82 -8.26
N ALA A 136 6.94 -5.03 -8.66
CA ALA A 136 7.15 -6.19 -7.79
C ALA A 136 5.89 -6.73 -7.09
N ASP A 137 4.70 -6.37 -7.56
CA ASP A 137 3.42 -6.87 -7.05
C ASP A 137 2.61 -7.54 -8.17
N ASN A 138 2.63 -8.87 -8.23
CA ASN A 138 1.83 -9.64 -9.18
C ASN A 138 0.34 -9.70 -8.79
N THR A 139 -0.01 -9.40 -7.54
CA THR A 139 -1.40 -9.31 -7.09
C THR A 139 -2.04 -7.98 -7.49
N MET A 140 -1.23 -6.95 -7.76
CA MET A 140 -1.65 -5.55 -7.94
C MET A 140 -2.41 -4.98 -6.73
N MET A 141 -2.47 -5.68 -5.59
CA MET A 141 -3.30 -5.36 -4.42
C MET A 141 -2.50 -5.22 -3.13
N ALA A 142 -1.21 -5.56 -3.11
CA ALA A 142 -0.44 -5.69 -1.87
C ALA A 142 -0.34 -4.35 -1.12
N GLU A 143 0.07 -3.27 -1.81
CA GLU A 143 0.18 -1.93 -1.20
C GLU A 143 -1.19 -1.38 -0.79
N TYR A 144 -2.21 -1.57 -1.64
CA TYR A 144 -3.57 -1.11 -1.39
C TYR A 144 -4.18 -1.76 -0.13
N LEU A 145 -4.12 -3.10 -0.04
CA LEU A 145 -4.65 -3.85 1.09
C LEU A 145 -3.86 -3.61 2.39
N ALA A 146 -2.55 -3.38 2.29
CA ALA A 146 -1.71 -3.11 3.47
C ALA A 146 -2.02 -1.73 4.09
N TYR A 147 -2.21 -0.69 3.27
CA TYR A 147 -2.68 0.61 3.77
C TYR A 147 -4.13 0.54 4.27
N GLU A 148 -5.01 -0.21 3.59
CA GLU A 148 -6.39 -0.40 4.04
C GLU A 148 -6.44 -1.06 5.43
N MET A 149 -5.66 -2.12 5.66
CA MET A 149 -5.56 -2.78 6.97
C MET A 149 -5.07 -1.83 8.07
N LEU A 150 -4.08 -0.97 7.77
CA LEU A 150 -3.60 0.02 8.72
C LEU A 150 -4.66 1.11 9.01
N SER A 151 -5.39 1.55 7.98
CA SER A 151 -6.50 2.49 8.14
C SER A 151 -7.61 1.91 9.03
N GLU A 152 -7.94 0.62 8.88
CA GLU A 152 -8.89 -0.07 9.76
C GLU A 152 -8.42 -0.19 11.22
N LEU A 153 -7.10 -0.21 11.45
CA LEU A 153 -6.53 -0.10 12.79
C LEU A 153 -6.49 1.35 13.32
N GLU A 154 -7.12 2.31 12.63
CA GLU A 154 -7.15 3.72 13.00
C GLU A 154 -5.74 4.32 13.14
N THR A 155 -4.88 4.06 12.16
CA THR A 155 -3.57 4.73 12.06
C THR A 155 -3.53 5.66 10.85
N ALA A 156 -2.78 6.76 10.99
CA ALA A 156 -2.60 7.71 9.90
C ALA A 156 -1.70 7.09 8.82
N VAL A 157 -2.25 6.89 7.62
CA VAL A 157 -1.55 6.29 6.49
C VAL A 157 -1.82 7.04 5.18
N PRO A 158 -0.87 7.00 4.23
CA PRO A 158 -1.14 7.43 2.86
C PRO A 158 -2.43 6.83 2.32
N ARG A 159 -3.31 7.68 1.82
CA ARG A 159 -4.50 7.22 1.08
C ARG A 159 -4.11 6.68 -0.28
N THR A 160 -4.90 5.74 -0.79
CA THR A 160 -4.64 5.12 -2.09
C THR A 160 -5.89 4.99 -2.96
N THR A 161 -5.70 4.99 -4.28
CA THR A 161 -6.76 4.62 -5.23
C THR A 161 -6.16 4.09 -6.52
N TYR A 162 -6.85 3.15 -7.16
CA TYR A 162 -6.44 2.65 -8.47
C TYR A 162 -6.66 3.71 -9.55
N THR A 163 -5.71 3.80 -10.49
CA THR A 163 -5.66 4.83 -11.51
C THR A 163 -5.46 4.21 -12.89
N ALA A 164 -6.37 4.46 -13.81
CA ALA A 164 -6.13 4.28 -15.24
C ALA A 164 -5.36 5.49 -15.76
N LEU A 165 -4.08 5.30 -16.06
CA LEU A 165 -3.18 6.38 -16.48
C LEU A 165 -3.18 6.53 -18.00
N TYR A 166 -3.34 7.77 -18.46
CA TYR A 166 -3.19 8.17 -19.86
C TYR A 166 -2.10 9.23 -19.98
N ILE A 167 -1.20 9.09 -20.96
CA ILE A 167 -0.21 10.11 -21.29
C ILE A 167 -0.34 10.41 -22.79
N ASN A 168 -0.52 11.69 -23.13
CA ASN A 168 -0.74 12.15 -24.51
C ASN A 168 -1.83 11.33 -25.22
N ASP A 169 -2.99 11.21 -24.57
CA ASP A 169 -4.20 10.48 -24.99
C ASP A 169 -4.03 8.95 -25.16
N LYS A 170 -2.88 8.39 -24.80
CA LYS A 170 -2.61 6.94 -24.85
C LYS A 170 -2.76 6.33 -23.46
N TYR A 171 -3.53 5.26 -23.36
CA TYR A 171 -3.60 4.46 -22.14
C TYR A 171 -2.24 3.80 -21.88
N VAL A 172 -1.64 4.10 -20.74
CA VAL A 172 -0.34 3.57 -20.31
C VAL A 172 -0.53 2.30 -19.49
N GLY A 173 -1.54 2.26 -18.62
CA GLY A 173 -1.81 1.10 -17.78
C GLY A 173 -2.54 1.43 -16.48
N LEU A 174 -2.73 0.39 -15.66
CA LEU A 174 -3.24 0.51 -14.30
C LEU A 174 -2.10 0.88 -13.35
N TYR A 175 -2.29 1.90 -12.54
CA TYR A 175 -1.36 2.40 -11.53
C TYR A 175 -2.07 2.49 -10.18
N LEU A 176 -1.30 2.65 -9.10
CA LEU A 176 -1.82 3.02 -7.79
C LEU A 176 -1.44 4.47 -7.48
N SER A 177 -2.44 5.35 -7.37
CA SER A 177 -2.24 6.67 -6.79
C SER A 177 -2.04 6.52 -5.28
N VAL A 178 -0.95 7.05 -4.74
CA VAL A 178 -0.60 7.04 -3.32
C VAL A 178 -0.34 8.47 -2.86
N GLU A 179 -1.01 8.89 -1.79
CA GLU A 179 -0.79 10.19 -1.15
C GLU A 179 0.67 10.35 -0.73
N GLN A 180 1.26 11.50 -1.02
CA GLN A 180 2.60 11.81 -0.54
C GLN A 180 2.55 12.15 0.96
N VAL A 181 3.42 11.53 1.75
CA VAL A 181 3.71 12.00 3.11
C VAL A 181 4.54 13.28 3.01
N ASP A 182 3.87 14.43 3.08
CA ASP A 182 4.43 15.79 3.10
C ASP A 182 3.69 16.66 4.13
N GLU A 183 3.94 17.98 4.15
CA GLU A 183 3.27 18.88 5.10
C GLU A 183 1.73 18.84 5.02
N SER A 184 1.15 18.55 3.84
CA SER A 184 -0.31 18.43 3.66
C SER A 184 -0.84 17.19 4.36
N PHE A 185 -0.16 16.05 4.20
CA PHE A 185 -0.48 14.82 4.92
C PHE A 185 -0.44 15.04 6.44
N LEU A 186 0.62 15.72 6.93
CA LEU A 186 0.79 15.97 8.35
C LEU A 186 -0.31 16.88 8.90
N LEU A 187 -0.65 17.96 8.19
CA LEU A 187 -1.73 18.85 8.59
C LEU A 187 -3.08 18.12 8.64
N ASN A 188 -3.38 17.29 7.64
CA ASN A 188 -4.64 16.56 7.54
C ASN A 188 -4.82 15.52 8.66
N ASN A 189 -3.74 14.84 9.06
CA ASN A 189 -3.81 13.73 10.03
C ASN A 189 -3.52 14.16 11.46
N TYR A 190 -2.67 15.17 11.67
CA TYR A 190 -2.20 15.58 12.99
C TYR A 190 -2.54 17.03 13.36
N GLY A 191 -3.14 17.81 12.45
CA GLY A 191 -3.44 19.22 12.66
C GLY A 191 -2.21 20.12 12.74
N ASN A 192 -1.03 19.58 12.42
CA ASN A 192 0.26 20.27 12.51
C ASN A 192 1.25 19.67 11.51
N ALA A 193 2.06 20.51 10.88
CA ALA A 193 3.11 20.11 9.93
C ALA A 193 4.47 20.76 10.23
N ASN A 194 4.62 21.42 11.39
CA ASN A 194 5.79 22.23 11.71
C ASN A 194 6.97 21.45 12.30
N GLY A 195 6.74 20.21 12.75
CA GLY A 195 7.80 19.38 13.32
C GLY A 195 8.62 18.64 12.26
N GLU A 196 9.74 18.06 12.65
CA GLU A 196 10.61 17.35 11.71
C GLU A 196 9.96 16.07 11.17
N LEU A 197 9.89 15.94 9.85
CA LEU A 197 9.48 14.72 9.17
C LEU A 197 10.72 14.00 8.63
N TYR A 198 11.12 12.90 9.27
CA TYR A 198 12.27 12.11 8.86
C TYR A 198 11.88 10.96 7.95
N LYS A 199 12.71 10.71 6.92
CA LYS A 199 12.66 9.48 6.12
C LYS A 199 14.06 8.87 6.03
N PRO A 200 14.24 7.58 6.29
CA PRO A 200 15.49 6.88 6.05
C PRO A 200 15.83 6.88 4.55
N TYR A 201 17.11 7.05 4.22
CA TYR A 201 17.60 6.94 2.85
C TYR A 201 18.94 6.20 2.80
N GLN A 202 20.04 6.92 3.01
CA GLN A 202 21.40 6.39 3.05
C GLN A 202 22.21 7.19 4.05
N GLY A 203 22.90 6.50 4.95
CA GLY A 203 23.67 7.12 6.03
C GLY A 203 23.49 6.38 7.35
N GLU A 204 23.94 7.01 8.43
CA GLU A 204 23.88 6.45 9.78
C GLU A 204 22.56 6.77 10.47
N GLY A 205 22.09 5.87 11.34
CA GLY A 205 20.92 6.10 12.19
C GLY A 205 19.59 5.50 11.69
N CYS A 206 19.54 4.92 10.50
CA CYS A 206 18.30 4.36 9.95
C CYS A 206 17.76 3.16 10.77
N ASN A 207 18.62 2.49 11.54
CA ASN A 207 18.24 1.42 12.46
C ASN A 207 17.71 1.93 13.82
N LEU A 208 17.70 3.24 14.04
CA LEU A 208 17.26 3.89 15.29
C LEU A 208 18.11 3.53 16.52
N GLU A 209 19.39 3.23 16.33
CA GLU A 209 20.34 3.04 17.42
C GLU A 209 20.90 4.39 17.90
N TYR A 210 20.94 4.57 19.22
CA TYR A 210 21.65 5.68 19.82
C TYR A 210 23.17 5.45 19.77
N THR A 211 23.92 6.42 19.25
CA THR A 211 25.38 6.32 19.10
C THR A 211 26.11 7.59 19.56
N THR A 212 25.44 8.75 19.51
CA THR A 212 26.06 10.03 19.86
C THR A 212 25.02 11.12 20.14
N ASP A 213 25.40 12.10 20.95
CA ASP A 213 24.61 13.31 21.18
C ASP A 213 24.61 14.30 20.00
N ASN A 214 25.49 14.11 19.02
CA ASN A 214 25.51 14.96 17.83
C ASN A 214 24.41 14.53 16.85
N GLY A 215 23.25 15.19 16.90
CA GLY A 215 22.10 14.90 16.04
C GLY A 215 22.40 14.93 14.53
N LYS A 216 23.44 15.66 14.10
CA LYS A 216 23.87 15.69 12.68
C LYS A 216 24.60 14.42 12.23
N SER A 217 25.06 13.57 13.15
CA SER A 217 25.69 12.28 12.82
C SER A 217 24.68 11.29 12.22
N TYR A 218 23.39 11.42 12.55
CA TYR A 218 22.29 10.58 12.04
C TYR A 218 21.87 10.96 10.61
N SER A 219 22.86 11.00 9.71
CA SER A 219 22.77 11.43 8.31
C SER A 219 21.79 10.61 7.46
N GLY A 220 21.47 9.38 7.86
CA GLY A 220 20.57 8.50 7.14
C GLY A 220 19.09 8.89 7.28
N LEU A 221 18.74 9.56 8.38
CA LEU A 221 17.40 10.06 8.66
C LEU A 221 17.27 11.48 8.10
N GLN A 222 16.79 11.58 6.85
CA GLN A 222 16.70 12.84 6.14
C GLN A 222 15.39 13.55 6.45
N ILE A 223 15.47 14.83 6.80
CA ILE A 223 14.30 15.70 6.94
C ILE A 223 13.68 15.92 5.56
N LYS A 224 12.36 15.73 5.43
CA LYS A 224 11.59 15.81 4.18
C LYS A 224 10.67 17.03 4.09
N ASN A 225 10.61 17.85 5.12
CA ASN A 225 9.93 19.15 5.11
C ASN A 225 10.92 20.30 5.34
N LYS A 226 10.45 21.54 5.30
CA LYS A 226 11.30 22.75 5.34
C LYS A 226 11.87 23.10 6.73
N VAL A 227 11.94 22.15 7.65
CA VAL A 227 12.43 22.37 9.02
C VAL A 227 13.96 22.28 9.05
N ASN A 228 14.60 23.32 9.57
CA ASN A 228 16.03 23.29 9.88
C ASN A 228 16.23 22.88 11.34
N SER A 229 16.70 21.66 11.57
CA SER A 229 16.89 21.13 12.92
C SER A 229 18.32 20.64 13.16
N ALA A 230 18.79 20.78 14.39
CA ALA A 230 20.01 20.13 14.88
C ALA A 230 19.80 18.65 15.21
N ASN A 231 18.56 18.14 15.08
CA ASN A 231 18.12 16.79 15.42
C ASN A 231 18.20 16.45 16.91
N ASN A 232 18.16 17.44 17.81
CA ASN A 232 18.21 17.21 19.25
C ASN A 232 17.06 16.32 19.74
N LYS A 233 15.84 16.54 19.24
CA LYS A 233 14.66 15.73 19.57
C LYS A 233 14.77 14.30 19.05
N LEU A 234 15.35 14.11 17.87
CA LEU A 234 15.68 12.78 17.38
C LEU A 234 16.67 12.08 18.33
N VAL A 235 17.72 12.76 18.82
CA VAL A 235 18.63 12.18 19.81
C VAL A 235 17.89 11.78 21.10
N GLU A 236 16.98 12.61 21.59
CA GLU A 236 16.13 12.27 22.74
C GLU A 236 15.31 11.01 22.50
N LEU A 237 14.72 10.85 21.29
CA LEU A 237 13.99 9.63 20.91
C LEU A 237 14.92 8.41 20.92
N LEU A 238 16.10 8.50 20.32
CA LEU A 238 17.03 7.37 20.24
C LEU A 238 17.52 6.92 21.63
N LYS A 239 17.74 7.87 22.56
CA LYS A 239 18.03 7.56 23.96
C LYS A 239 16.84 6.90 24.66
N ALA A 240 15.62 7.36 24.38
CA ALA A 240 14.42 6.75 24.93
C ALA A 240 14.19 5.34 24.37
N ILE A 241 14.63 5.04 23.14
CA ILE A 241 14.63 3.67 22.61
C ILE A 241 15.66 2.80 23.34
N GLU A 242 16.89 3.29 23.55
CA GLU A 242 17.93 2.56 24.30
C GLU A 242 17.53 2.29 25.76
N SER A 243 16.75 3.18 26.37
CA SER A 243 16.25 3.07 27.75
C SER A 243 14.74 3.34 27.83
N PRO A 244 13.89 2.32 27.54
CA PRO A 244 12.47 2.51 27.22
C PRO A 244 11.55 2.91 28.37
N GLU A 245 12.05 3.17 29.58
CA GLU A 245 11.23 3.59 30.73
C GLU A 245 10.29 4.76 30.42
N LYS A 246 10.72 5.66 29.52
CA LYS A 246 9.99 6.88 29.13
C LYS A 246 9.68 6.96 27.64
N LEU A 247 9.66 5.82 26.92
CA LEU A 247 9.43 5.80 25.47
C LEU A 247 8.09 6.47 25.10
N ASP A 248 7.01 6.17 25.82
CA ASP A 248 5.67 6.76 25.56
C ASP A 248 5.62 8.30 25.73
N ASN A 249 6.59 8.89 26.43
CA ASN A 249 6.61 10.35 26.61
C ASN A 249 7.10 11.08 25.37
N ILE A 250 7.77 10.39 24.45
CA ILE A 250 8.39 10.97 23.26
C ILE A 250 8.03 10.22 21.98
N PHE A 251 7.36 9.08 22.06
CA PHE A 251 6.97 8.27 20.92
C PHE A 251 5.59 7.70 21.12
N ASN A 252 4.72 7.87 20.12
CA ASN A 252 3.45 7.16 20.05
C ASN A 252 3.71 5.69 19.70
N VAL A 253 3.97 4.86 20.72
CA VAL A 253 4.25 3.43 20.57
C VAL A 253 3.12 2.71 19.81
N ASP A 254 1.87 3.09 20.04
CA ASP A 254 0.70 2.50 19.37
C ASP A 254 0.76 2.63 17.84
N SER A 255 1.26 3.76 17.31
CA SER A 255 1.43 3.96 15.86
C SER A 255 2.36 2.91 15.24
N PHE A 256 3.44 2.55 15.93
CA PHE A 256 4.37 1.52 15.49
C PHE A 256 3.84 0.11 15.73
N LEU A 257 3.16 -0.16 16.84
CA LEU A 257 2.61 -1.49 17.13
C LEU A 257 1.57 -1.91 16.08
N LYS A 258 0.70 -0.98 15.64
CA LYS A 258 -0.26 -1.21 14.55
C LYS A 258 0.47 -1.53 13.24
N TYR A 259 1.50 -0.75 12.91
CA TYR A 259 2.38 -1.03 11.77
C TYR A 259 3.03 -2.41 11.86
N LEU A 260 3.64 -2.74 13.00
CA LEU A 260 4.34 -4.01 13.19
C LEU A 260 3.37 -5.19 13.09
N ALA A 261 2.16 -5.06 13.63
CA ALA A 261 1.12 -6.09 13.54
C ALA A 261 0.71 -6.34 12.07
N MET A 262 0.43 -5.29 11.29
CA MET A 262 0.17 -5.42 9.85
C MET A 262 1.37 -6.06 9.16
N SER A 263 2.56 -5.55 9.41
CA SER A 263 3.76 -5.98 8.70
C SER A 263 4.14 -7.42 8.99
N VAL A 264 3.85 -7.93 10.19
CA VAL A 264 4.02 -9.35 10.55
C VAL A 264 2.92 -10.19 9.94
N ALA A 265 1.66 -9.75 9.99
CA ALA A 265 0.55 -10.48 9.38
C ALA A 265 0.73 -10.62 7.86
N THR A 266 1.27 -9.61 7.19
CA THR A 266 1.55 -9.65 5.76
C THR A 266 2.97 -10.10 5.44
N ILE A 267 3.85 -10.36 6.41
CA ILE A 267 5.26 -10.68 6.17
C ILE A 267 5.91 -9.64 5.23
N HIS A 268 5.65 -8.35 5.49
CA HIS A 268 6.30 -7.26 4.78
C HIS A 268 7.71 -7.08 5.35
N LEU A 269 8.72 -7.39 4.53
CA LEU A 269 10.14 -7.47 4.93
C LEU A 269 11.07 -6.52 4.17
N ASP A 270 10.56 -5.74 3.22
CA ASP A 270 11.32 -4.64 2.62
C ASP A 270 11.24 -3.39 3.51
N CYS A 271 11.68 -3.51 4.76
CA CYS A 271 11.29 -2.59 5.83
C CYS A 271 12.31 -2.54 6.98
N TYR A 272 11.92 -1.89 8.09
CA TYR A 272 12.73 -1.80 9.31
C TYR A 272 13.14 -3.18 9.84
N GLN A 273 12.18 -4.04 10.19
CA GLN A 273 12.42 -5.35 10.81
C GLN A 273 12.92 -6.43 9.85
N GLY A 274 12.86 -6.19 8.54
CA GLY A 274 13.49 -7.02 7.53
C GLY A 274 15.01 -6.82 7.38
N GLY A 275 15.58 -5.94 8.21
CA GLY A 275 17.00 -5.58 8.23
C GLY A 275 17.39 -4.60 7.15
N MET A 276 16.42 -4.01 6.44
CA MET A 276 16.68 -2.99 5.43
C MET A 276 16.69 -1.59 6.04
N PHE A 277 16.04 -1.39 7.19
CA PHE A 277 16.04 -0.12 7.92
C PHE A 277 15.50 1.06 7.09
N HIS A 278 14.55 0.81 6.20
CA HIS A 278 13.88 1.83 5.39
C HIS A 278 12.36 1.63 5.32
N ASN A 279 11.69 2.36 4.42
CA ASN A 279 10.24 2.28 4.18
C ASN A 279 9.36 2.66 5.38
N TYR A 280 9.76 3.74 6.05
CA TYR A 280 8.96 4.41 7.08
C TYR A 280 9.22 5.91 7.06
N TYR A 281 8.36 6.69 7.73
CA TYR A 281 8.70 8.02 8.22
C TYR A 281 8.56 8.05 9.73
N ILE A 282 9.29 8.96 10.38
CA ILE A 282 9.04 9.33 11.77
C ILE A 282 8.81 10.84 11.79
N TYR A 283 7.68 11.26 12.35
CA TYR A 283 7.29 12.66 12.43
C TYR A 283 7.30 13.15 13.87
N ASN A 284 8.04 14.22 14.18
CA ASN A 284 7.97 14.87 15.48
C ASN A 284 6.68 15.72 15.58
N ASN A 285 5.63 15.20 16.20
CA ASN A 285 4.39 15.92 16.43
C ASN A 285 4.37 16.53 17.84
N ASN A 286 4.81 17.79 17.97
CA ASN A 286 4.81 18.50 19.26
C ASN A 286 5.50 17.72 20.39
N ASP A 287 6.75 17.30 20.15
CA ASP A 287 7.60 16.51 21.06
C ASP A 287 7.18 15.04 21.26
N SER A 288 6.15 14.55 20.57
CA SER A 288 5.83 13.13 20.46
C SER A 288 6.01 12.65 19.02
N PHE A 289 6.87 11.66 18.81
CA PHE A 289 7.13 11.10 17.50
C PHE A 289 6.06 10.10 17.07
N GLU A 290 5.64 10.18 15.81
CA GLU A 290 4.67 9.30 15.16
C GLU A 290 5.37 8.42 14.13
N TRP A 291 5.02 7.13 14.07
CA TRP A 291 5.43 6.24 12.98
C TRP A 291 4.44 6.29 11.83
N ILE A 292 4.93 6.47 10.61
CA ILE A 292 4.10 6.48 9.40
C ILE A 292 4.66 5.45 8.40
N ALA A 293 3.84 4.48 8.01
CA ALA A 293 4.22 3.45 7.06
C ALA A 293 4.43 4.02 5.64
N TRP A 294 5.33 3.42 4.86
CA TRP A 294 5.61 3.84 3.48
C TRP A 294 6.04 2.64 2.63
N ASP A 295 5.73 2.65 1.33
CA ASP A 295 6.22 1.68 0.33
C ASP A 295 5.88 0.21 0.69
N LEU A 296 4.58 -0.10 0.70
CA LEU A 296 4.06 -1.40 1.16
C LEU A 296 3.79 -2.38 0.00
N ASN A 297 4.34 -2.13 -1.19
CA ASN A 297 4.16 -2.96 -2.39
C ASN A 297 4.68 -4.39 -2.23
N MET A 298 5.65 -4.61 -1.33
CA MET A 298 6.20 -5.95 -1.03
C MET A 298 5.62 -6.54 0.26
N ALA A 299 4.37 -6.20 0.60
CA ALA A 299 3.58 -6.95 1.57
C ALA A 299 3.18 -8.33 1.01
N PHE A 300 2.53 -9.15 1.83
CA PHE A 300 2.10 -10.53 1.52
C PHE A 300 3.26 -11.44 1.10
N ASN A 301 4.38 -11.37 1.84
CA ASN A 301 5.66 -12.05 1.52
C ASN A 301 6.22 -11.71 0.12
N GLY A 302 5.89 -10.54 -0.42
CA GLY A 302 6.33 -10.10 -1.75
C GLY A 302 7.80 -9.67 -1.83
N PHE A 303 8.53 -9.58 -0.71
CA PHE A 303 9.95 -9.22 -0.75
C PHE A 303 10.79 -10.38 -1.30
N PRO A 304 11.57 -10.21 -2.38
CA PRO A 304 12.31 -11.33 -3.00
C PRO A 304 13.33 -12.03 -2.10
N LYS A 305 13.69 -11.40 -0.97
CA LYS A 305 14.60 -11.98 0.03
C LYS A 305 13.87 -12.37 1.32
N GLY A 306 12.54 -12.43 1.31
CA GLY A 306 11.72 -12.99 2.37
C GLY A 306 11.94 -14.50 2.54
N PRO A 307 11.33 -15.13 3.55
CA PRO A 307 11.35 -16.57 3.72
C PRO A 307 10.69 -17.28 2.52
N ASN A 308 11.12 -18.51 2.26
CA ASN A 308 10.37 -19.37 1.34
C ASN A 308 9.01 -19.72 1.96
N GLU A 309 7.99 -19.99 1.16
CA GLU A 309 6.61 -20.05 1.66
C GLU A 309 6.35 -21.06 2.79
N PRO A 310 6.92 -22.29 2.80
CA PRO A 310 6.76 -23.17 3.97
C PRO A 310 7.25 -22.51 5.27
N GLU A 311 8.35 -21.76 5.22
CA GLU A 311 8.91 -21.04 6.36
C GLU A 311 8.13 -19.75 6.67
N ALA A 312 7.57 -19.11 5.64
CA ALA A 312 6.75 -17.90 5.78
C ALA A 312 5.51 -18.15 6.66
N PHE A 313 4.89 -19.32 6.59
CA PHE A 313 3.73 -19.66 7.41
C PHE A 313 4.08 -20.22 8.80
N ASP A 314 5.38 -20.31 9.10
CA ASP A 314 5.93 -20.55 10.44
C ASP A 314 6.55 -19.27 11.04
N PHE A 315 6.25 -18.10 10.49
CA PHE A 315 6.82 -16.83 10.94
C PHE A 315 6.51 -16.55 12.41
N TYR A 316 7.54 -16.29 13.20
CA TYR A 316 7.47 -16.04 14.65
C TYR A 316 6.95 -14.63 14.93
N ILE A 317 5.86 -14.53 15.72
CA ILE A 317 5.25 -13.24 16.07
C ILE A 317 5.99 -12.52 17.20
N ASP A 318 6.64 -13.25 18.12
CA ASP A 318 7.35 -12.69 19.26
C ASP A 318 8.85 -12.49 19.01
N GLU A 319 9.32 -12.84 17.82
CA GLU A 319 10.59 -12.36 17.28
C GLU A 319 10.40 -11.84 15.84
N PRO A 320 9.64 -10.73 15.67
CA PRO A 320 9.13 -10.28 14.37
C PRO A 320 10.19 -9.58 13.51
N VAL A 321 11.38 -10.14 13.44
CA VAL A 321 12.58 -9.58 12.80
C VAL A 321 13.29 -10.64 11.96
N ILE A 322 14.12 -10.22 11.01
CA ILE A 322 15.06 -11.13 10.33
C ILE A 322 16.40 -11.15 11.08
N GLY A 323 16.81 -12.31 11.57
CA GLY A 323 18.02 -12.44 12.40
C GLY A 323 17.83 -11.91 13.82
N ASN A 324 18.93 -11.65 14.53
CA ASN A 324 18.89 -11.34 15.97
C ASN A 324 18.13 -10.03 16.28
N MET A 325 17.22 -10.09 17.25
CA MET A 325 16.39 -8.95 17.70
C MET A 325 17.21 -7.76 18.19
N SER A 326 18.42 -7.98 18.74
CA SER A 326 19.30 -6.90 19.21
C SER A 326 19.85 -6.00 18.09
N ASN A 327 19.55 -6.31 16.82
CA ASN A 327 19.85 -5.42 15.69
C ASN A 327 18.74 -4.40 15.41
N TYR A 328 17.62 -4.48 16.14
CA TYR A 328 16.40 -3.70 15.93
C TYR A 328 16.02 -2.97 17.23
N PRO A 329 16.76 -1.91 17.62
CA PRO A 329 16.58 -1.21 18.88
C PRO A 329 15.14 -0.88 19.27
N LEU A 330 14.32 -0.40 18.32
CA LEU A 330 12.92 -0.06 18.62
C LEU A 330 12.08 -1.30 18.96
N ILE A 331 12.30 -2.42 18.26
CA ILE A 331 11.59 -3.67 18.53
C ILE A 331 12.09 -4.29 19.83
N GLU A 332 13.40 -4.33 20.07
CA GLU A 332 13.98 -4.80 21.33
C GLU A 332 13.43 -4.00 22.53
N ALA A 333 13.39 -2.67 22.41
CA ALA A 333 12.81 -1.78 23.41
C ALA A 333 11.34 -2.09 23.69
N ILE A 334 10.56 -2.34 22.63
CA ILE A 334 9.13 -2.65 22.74
C ILE A 334 8.90 -4.01 23.42
N PHE A 335 9.62 -5.04 22.99
CA PHE A 335 9.49 -6.40 23.52
C PHE A 335 10.12 -6.57 24.91
N SER A 336 10.80 -5.55 25.45
CA SER A 336 11.24 -5.50 26.84
C SER A 336 10.12 -5.18 27.84
N LYS A 337 8.91 -4.83 27.37
CA LYS A 337 7.77 -4.44 28.18
C LYS A 337 6.50 -5.21 27.81
N ASP A 338 6.02 -6.04 28.75
CA ASP A 338 4.81 -6.85 28.58
C ASP A 338 3.59 -6.04 28.13
N GLU A 339 3.41 -4.81 28.65
CA GLU A 339 2.28 -3.95 28.25
C GLU A 339 2.25 -3.64 26.75
N TYR A 340 3.41 -3.41 26.13
CA TYR A 340 3.47 -3.15 24.69
C TYR A 340 3.27 -4.43 23.88
N VAL A 341 3.78 -5.56 24.38
CA VAL A 341 3.57 -6.88 23.76
C VAL A 341 2.08 -7.24 23.78
N ASP A 342 1.37 -6.99 24.88
CA ASP A 342 -0.06 -7.22 25.00
C ASP A 342 -0.87 -6.40 23.97
N LYS A 343 -0.53 -5.11 23.80
CA LYS A 343 -1.14 -4.25 22.77
C LYS A 343 -0.84 -4.77 21.36
N TYR A 344 0.40 -5.15 21.10
CA TYR A 344 0.82 -5.73 19.83
C TYR A 344 0.05 -7.01 19.49
N HIS A 345 -0.07 -7.92 20.45
CA HIS A 345 -0.86 -9.14 20.33
C HIS A 345 -2.34 -8.85 20.08
N ASN A 346 -2.88 -7.82 20.71
CA ASN A 346 -4.25 -7.37 20.45
C ASN A 346 -4.43 -6.93 18.99
N TYR A 347 -3.50 -6.15 18.44
CA TYR A 347 -3.56 -5.73 17.04
C TYR A 347 -3.40 -6.91 16.05
N LEU A 348 -2.48 -7.84 16.34
CA LEU A 348 -2.39 -9.10 15.58
C LEU A 348 -3.70 -9.89 15.63
N GLN A 349 -4.34 -9.95 16.79
CA GLN A 349 -5.60 -10.64 16.98
C GLN A 349 -6.73 -9.99 16.18
N GLN A 350 -6.79 -8.65 16.13
CA GLN A 350 -7.74 -7.89 15.32
C GLN A 350 -7.55 -8.18 13.82
N ILE A 351 -6.32 -8.16 13.32
CA ILE A 351 -6.04 -8.51 11.91
C ILE A 351 -6.42 -9.96 11.64
N ALA A 352 -5.93 -10.90 12.44
CA ALA A 352 -6.11 -12.33 12.17
C ALA A 352 -7.58 -12.78 12.27
N SER A 353 -8.36 -12.22 13.20
CA SER A 353 -9.77 -12.59 13.37
C SER A 353 -10.76 -11.70 12.63
N GLY A 354 -10.38 -10.46 12.33
CA GLY A 354 -11.17 -9.48 11.59
C GLY A 354 -10.78 -9.45 10.12
N TYR A 355 -9.78 -8.64 9.76
CA TYR A 355 -9.43 -8.38 8.37
C TYR A 355 -9.09 -9.65 7.56
N PHE A 356 -8.29 -10.56 8.13
CA PHE A 356 -7.95 -11.86 7.53
C PHE A 356 -8.97 -12.96 7.84
N ASN A 357 -10.16 -12.62 8.34
CA ASN A 357 -11.25 -13.56 8.35
C ASN A 357 -11.50 -14.03 6.91
N TYR A 358 -11.54 -15.35 6.69
CA TYR A 358 -11.61 -15.95 5.36
C TYR A 358 -12.72 -15.36 4.49
N THR A 359 -13.94 -15.19 5.02
CA THR A 359 -15.05 -14.62 4.24
C THR A 359 -14.81 -13.15 3.95
N THR A 360 -14.40 -12.36 4.96
CA THR A 360 -14.19 -10.92 4.81
C THR A 360 -13.09 -10.61 3.80
N PHE A 361 -11.94 -11.27 3.93
CA PHE A 361 -10.81 -11.06 3.04
C PHE A 361 -11.09 -11.52 1.62
N ASN A 362 -11.71 -12.69 1.44
CA ASN A 362 -12.08 -13.19 0.11
C ASN A 362 -13.06 -12.25 -0.60
N ASP A 363 -14.11 -11.80 0.09
CA ASP A 363 -15.08 -10.87 -0.47
C ASP A 363 -14.41 -9.56 -0.89
N ARG A 364 -13.48 -9.06 -0.06
CA ARG A 364 -12.72 -7.83 -0.36
C ARG A 364 -11.80 -8.00 -1.58
N VAL A 365 -11.04 -9.09 -1.66
CA VAL A 365 -10.18 -9.39 -2.82
C VAL A 365 -11.01 -9.56 -4.09
N LEU A 366 -12.18 -10.20 -4.02
CA LEU A 366 -13.08 -10.33 -5.17
C LEU A 366 -13.68 -8.98 -5.61
N GLU A 367 -14.01 -8.10 -4.67
CA GLU A 367 -14.46 -6.75 -4.96
C GLU A 367 -13.38 -5.97 -5.75
N ILE A 368 -12.15 -5.97 -5.24
CA ILE A 368 -11.02 -5.27 -5.88
C ILE A 368 -10.69 -5.92 -7.24
N TYR A 369 -10.65 -7.25 -7.32
CA TYR A 369 -10.46 -7.98 -8.58
C TYR A 369 -11.48 -7.54 -9.63
N ASN A 370 -12.78 -7.50 -9.28
CA ASN A 370 -13.82 -7.07 -10.22
C ASN A 370 -13.68 -5.59 -10.61
N MET A 371 -13.18 -4.75 -9.70
CA MET A 371 -12.90 -3.34 -9.98
C MET A 371 -11.74 -3.16 -10.96
N ILE A 372 -10.67 -3.95 -10.86
CA ILE A 372 -9.41 -3.69 -11.59
C ILE A 372 -9.14 -4.61 -12.79
N LYS A 373 -9.73 -5.82 -12.84
CA LYS A 373 -9.36 -6.86 -13.83
C LYS A 373 -9.44 -6.39 -15.28
N GLY A 374 -10.42 -5.55 -15.61
CA GLY A 374 -10.56 -4.99 -16.96
C GLY A 374 -9.39 -4.09 -17.36
N TYR A 375 -8.88 -3.31 -16.40
CA TYR A 375 -7.73 -2.42 -16.59
C TYR A 375 -6.42 -3.20 -16.63
N VAL A 376 -6.26 -4.24 -15.79
CA VAL A 376 -5.10 -5.16 -15.83
C VAL A 376 -5.03 -5.86 -17.19
N LYS A 377 -6.16 -6.42 -17.66
CA LYS A 377 -6.22 -7.13 -18.95
C LYS A 377 -5.91 -6.22 -20.15
N ALA A 378 -6.28 -4.95 -20.05
CA ALA A 378 -6.06 -3.96 -21.11
C ALA A 378 -4.68 -3.27 -21.03
N ASP A 379 -3.90 -3.50 -19.97
CA ASP A 379 -2.64 -2.79 -19.70
C ASP A 379 -1.56 -3.19 -20.72
N PRO A 380 -1.13 -2.26 -21.59
CA PRO A 380 -0.14 -2.58 -22.63
C PRO A 380 1.30 -2.62 -22.11
N THR A 381 1.54 -2.22 -20.86
CA THR A 381 2.89 -2.10 -20.28
C THR A 381 3.13 -2.98 -19.05
N ALA A 382 2.16 -3.80 -18.66
CA ALA A 382 2.17 -4.56 -17.42
C ALA A 382 3.45 -5.38 -17.20
N PHE A 383 3.92 -5.42 -15.95
CA PHE A 383 5.07 -6.25 -15.54
C PHE A 383 4.71 -7.74 -15.50
N TYR A 384 3.43 -8.05 -15.28
CA TYR A 384 2.89 -9.40 -15.16
C TYR A 384 1.75 -9.55 -16.15
N SER A 385 1.61 -10.75 -16.70
CA SER A 385 0.47 -11.11 -17.53
C SER A 385 -0.83 -11.15 -16.72
N TYR A 386 -1.96 -11.11 -17.42
CA TYR A 386 -3.27 -11.24 -16.78
C TYR A 386 -3.43 -12.61 -16.09
N ASP A 387 -2.86 -13.68 -16.67
CA ASP A 387 -2.89 -15.02 -16.09
C ASP A 387 -2.08 -15.06 -14.77
N GLU A 388 -0.87 -14.48 -14.74
CA GLU A 388 -0.06 -14.38 -13.51
C GLU A 388 -0.77 -13.58 -12.41
N PHE A 389 -1.52 -12.54 -12.78
CA PHE A 389 -2.36 -11.79 -11.85
C PHE A 389 -3.49 -12.67 -11.26
N GLU A 390 -4.20 -13.43 -12.08
CA GLU A 390 -5.25 -14.33 -11.58
C GLU A 390 -4.67 -15.47 -10.73
N GLU A 391 -3.54 -16.04 -11.15
CA GLU A 391 -2.83 -17.06 -10.38
C GLU A 391 -2.40 -16.53 -9.00
N ALA A 392 -1.80 -15.34 -8.95
CA ALA A 392 -1.36 -14.71 -7.70
C ALA A 392 -2.51 -14.48 -6.71
N LEU A 393 -3.73 -14.29 -7.20
CA LEU A 393 -4.90 -14.10 -6.34
C LEU A 393 -5.55 -15.42 -5.91
N PHE A 394 -5.65 -16.40 -6.81
CA PHE A 394 -6.59 -17.52 -6.64
C PHE A 394 -5.97 -18.91 -6.71
N ALA A 395 -4.74 -19.06 -7.21
CA ALA A 395 -4.14 -20.37 -7.47
C ALA A 395 -2.86 -20.59 -6.66
N ASP A 396 -2.83 -21.67 -5.91
CA ASP A 396 -1.59 -22.16 -5.29
C ASP A 396 -0.79 -22.99 -6.30
N SER A 397 0.53 -22.95 -6.17
CA SER A 397 1.50 -23.74 -6.93
C SER A 397 2.54 -24.35 -5.99
N GLU A 398 3.49 -25.11 -6.54
CA GLU A 398 4.56 -25.75 -5.74
C GLU A 398 5.41 -24.72 -4.97
N ASN A 399 5.58 -23.51 -5.50
CA ASN A 399 6.46 -22.47 -4.95
C ASN A 399 5.76 -21.13 -4.71
N HIS A 400 4.43 -21.10 -4.84
CA HIS A 400 3.65 -19.88 -4.64
C HIS A 400 2.29 -20.19 -4.02
N VAL A 401 1.89 -19.44 -3.00
CA VAL A 401 0.61 -19.47 -2.33
C VAL A 401 -0.15 -18.22 -2.74
N SER A 402 -1.36 -18.43 -3.25
CA SER A 402 -2.27 -17.36 -3.64
C SER A 402 -2.57 -16.41 -2.49
N LEU A 403 -2.89 -15.15 -2.80
CA LEU A 403 -3.21 -14.12 -1.82
C LEU A 403 -4.31 -14.56 -0.84
N LEU A 404 -5.36 -15.23 -1.33
CA LEU A 404 -6.44 -15.74 -0.49
C LEU A 404 -5.96 -16.79 0.52
N ASN A 405 -5.13 -17.73 0.06
CA ASN A 405 -4.63 -18.79 0.93
C ASN A 405 -3.51 -18.28 1.86
N PHE A 406 -2.73 -17.29 1.43
CA PHE A 406 -1.77 -16.60 2.28
C PHE A 406 -2.44 -16.02 3.52
N ALA A 407 -3.52 -15.24 3.35
CA ALA A 407 -4.21 -14.61 4.47
C ALA A 407 -4.76 -15.64 5.46
N LYS A 408 -5.28 -16.76 4.95
CA LYS A 408 -5.74 -17.88 5.77
C LYS A 408 -4.61 -18.53 6.56
N LEU A 409 -3.49 -18.84 5.93
CA LEU A 409 -2.35 -19.50 6.57
C LEU A 409 -1.68 -18.58 7.59
N SER A 410 -1.47 -17.30 7.24
CA SER A 410 -0.95 -16.29 8.15
C SER A 410 -1.86 -16.10 9.37
N SER A 411 -3.17 -15.92 9.15
CA SER A 411 -4.17 -15.82 10.23
C SER A 411 -4.16 -17.04 11.15
N THR A 412 -4.02 -18.24 10.58
CA THR A 412 -3.94 -19.49 11.36
C THR A 412 -2.68 -19.52 12.21
N ASN A 413 -1.51 -19.21 11.62
CA ASN A 413 -0.24 -19.17 12.31
C ASN A 413 -0.26 -18.19 13.50
N ILE A 414 -0.73 -16.96 13.28
CA ILE A 414 -0.85 -15.93 14.31
C ILE A 414 -1.74 -16.42 15.46
N LYS A 415 -2.94 -16.95 15.16
CA LYS A 415 -3.88 -17.43 16.19
C LYS A 415 -3.29 -18.58 17.02
N GLN A 416 -2.59 -19.52 16.39
CA GLN A 416 -1.96 -20.63 17.09
C GLN A 416 -0.83 -20.15 18.02
N GLN A 417 -0.02 -19.19 17.58
CA GLN A 417 1.04 -18.62 18.42
C GLN A 417 0.47 -17.81 19.59
N LEU A 418 -0.54 -16.96 19.34
CA LEU A 418 -1.24 -16.21 20.40
C LEU A 418 -1.92 -17.13 21.43
N ALA A 419 -2.42 -18.29 21.01
CA ALA A 419 -3.00 -19.29 21.90
C ALA A 419 -1.97 -20.13 22.67
N GLY A 420 -0.68 -20.03 22.31
CA GLY A 420 0.38 -20.89 22.84
C GLY A 420 0.41 -22.32 22.25
N ASP A 421 -0.38 -22.58 21.20
CA ASP A 421 -0.43 -23.88 20.50
C ASP A 421 0.79 -24.09 19.59
N LYS A 422 1.46 -22.99 19.21
CA LYS A 422 2.67 -22.98 18.38
C LYS A 422 3.71 -22.04 18.98
N GLN A 423 4.97 -22.38 18.82
CA GLN A 423 6.09 -21.57 19.29
C GLN A 423 6.09 -20.20 18.60
N SER A 424 6.24 -19.13 19.39
CA SER A 424 6.21 -17.75 18.90
C SER A 424 7.57 -17.05 18.81
N THR A 425 8.63 -17.71 19.27
CA THR A 425 10.00 -17.21 19.35
C THR A 425 11.00 -18.20 18.75
N ASN A 426 12.23 -17.78 18.43
CA ASN A 426 13.31 -18.62 17.90
C ASN A 426 14.59 -18.52 18.74
N ASN A 427 14.44 -18.48 20.07
CA ASN A 427 15.55 -18.39 21.02
C ASN A 427 16.47 -17.18 20.77
N GLY A 428 15.90 -16.04 20.37
CA GLY A 428 16.57 -14.78 20.07
C GLY A 428 17.16 -14.68 18.66
N ASN A 429 16.96 -15.68 17.80
CA ASN A 429 17.53 -15.68 16.44
C ASN A 429 16.64 -15.03 15.39
N GLY A 430 15.39 -14.70 15.73
CA GLY A 430 14.41 -14.14 14.82
C GLY A 430 13.97 -15.11 13.74
N ASN A 431 13.29 -14.56 12.74
CA ASN A 431 12.88 -15.24 11.53
C ASN A 431 14.03 -15.35 10.53
N VAL A 432 13.93 -16.35 9.66
CA VAL A 432 14.91 -16.61 8.60
C VAL A 432 14.56 -15.84 7.33
N SER A 433 15.61 -15.40 6.61
CA SER A 433 15.49 -14.91 5.23
C SER A 433 15.73 -16.06 4.27
N GLY A 434 15.09 -16.05 3.10
CA GLY A 434 15.30 -17.05 2.04
C GLY A 434 16.71 -17.07 1.45
N THR A 435 17.61 -16.17 1.87
CA THR A 435 19.04 -16.19 1.53
C THR A 435 19.88 -16.51 2.76
N ASN A 436 20.68 -17.59 2.70
CA ASN A 436 21.61 -17.99 3.76
C ASN A 436 22.53 -16.82 4.20
N ASN A 437 22.51 -16.49 5.49
CA ASN A 437 23.40 -15.57 6.20
C ASN A 437 23.58 -14.17 5.58
N ARG A 438 22.72 -13.23 5.99
CA ARG A 438 23.09 -11.80 5.92
C ARG A 438 23.99 -11.44 7.10
N ASN A 439 25.17 -10.89 6.80
CA ASN A 439 25.81 -9.95 7.72
C ASN A 439 24.98 -8.65 7.67
N ILE A 440 24.03 -8.50 8.59
CA ILE A 440 23.30 -7.24 8.79
C ILE A 440 24.34 -6.21 9.25
N ASN A 441 24.65 -5.24 8.41
CA ASN A 441 25.51 -4.13 8.82
C ASN A 441 24.68 -3.24 9.76
N LYS A 442 25.03 -3.23 11.04
CA LYS A 442 24.16 -2.75 12.12
C LYS A 442 23.66 -1.32 11.92
N ASN A 443 24.42 -0.44 11.27
CA ASN A 443 24.17 1.01 11.36
C ASN A 443 23.71 1.67 10.05
N LYS A 444 23.53 0.90 8.95
CA LYS A 444 23.21 1.44 7.61
C LYS A 444 22.25 0.53 6.85
N PRO A 445 21.28 1.08 6.09
CA PRO A 445 20.56 0.29 5.09
C PRO A 445 21.60 -0.31 4.12
N PRO A 446 21.45 -1.57 3.68
CA PRO A 446 22.39 -2.14 2.71
C PRO A 446 22.45 -1.26 1.46
N ASN A 447 23.65 -1.03 0.95
CA ASN A 447 23.84 -0.26 -0.27
C ASN A 447 23.22 -1.08 -1.41
N ASN A 448 22.24 -0.55 -2.14
CA ASN A 448 21.69 -1.15 -3.37
C ASN A 448 22.70 -1.08 -4.54
N GLY A 449 23.94 -1.49 -4.27
CA GLY A 449 24.95 -1.79 -5.28
C GLY A 449 24.70 -3.19 -5.82
N GLU A 450 24.27 -3.24 -7.08
CA GLU A 450 24.37 -4.33 -8.05
C GLU A 450 24.36 -5.77 -7.49
N GLN A 451 23.24 -6.45 -7.71
CA GLN A 451 23.33 -7.80 -8.27
C GLN A 451 22.68 -7.75 -9.64
N LYS A 452 23.47 -8.10 -10.68
CA LYS A 452 22.93 -8.42 -12.00
C LYS A 452 21.93 -9.55 -11.81
N GLU A 453 20.64 -9.23 -11.82
CA GLU A 453 19.65 -10.23 -12.19
C GLU A 453 20.04 -10.70 -13.59
N LYS A 454 20.29 -12.01 -13.71
CA LYS A 454 20.49 -12.63 -15.00
C LYS A 454 19.24 -12.33 -15.84
N PRO A 455 19.37 -12.03 -17.13
CA PRO A 455 18.23 -11.82 -17.99
C PRO A 455 17.30 -13.03 -17.84
N THR A 456 16.03 -12.78 -17.59
CA THR A 456 14.94 -13.76 -17.58
C THR A 456 14.74 -14.29 -19.01
N GLY A 457 15.75 -15.00 -19.50
CA GLY A 457 15.59 -15.94 -20.61
C GLY A 457 14.79 -17.11 -20.09
N THR A 458 13.64 -17.32 -20.71
CA THR A 458 12.74 -18.47 -20.57
C THR A 458 13.50 -19.76 -20.22
N LYS A 459 13.33 -20.24 -18.99
CA LYS A 459 13.73 -21.60 -18.60
C LYS A 459 12.54 -22.34 -18.00
N ASN A 460 12.05 -23.28 -18.81
CA ASN A 460 11.43 -24.54 -18.43
C ASN A 460 10.18 -24.47 -17.55
N ASP A 461 9.06 -24.10 -18.17
CA ASP A 461 7.75 -24.56 -17.72
C ASP A 461 7.70 -26.10 -17.75
N LYS A 462 7.56 -26.72 -16.57
CA LYS A 462 7.66 -28.18 -16.38
C LYS A 462 6.49 -28.94 -17.02
N ASN A 463 5.47 -28.24 -17.53
CA ASN A 463 4.28 -28.84 -18.14
C ASN A 463 4.16 -28.64 -19.66
N MET A 464 5.15 -28.04 -20.33
CA MET A 464 5.16 -27.96 -21.80
C MET A 464 5.61 -29.27 -22.46
N PRO A 465 4.87 -29.80 -23.46
CA PRO A 465 5.17 -31.07 -24.12
C PRO A 465 6.37 -31.01 -25.08
N PHE A 466 6.76 -29.82 -25.54
CA PHE A 466 7.85 -29.61 -26.49
C PHE A 466 8.97 -28.81 -25.82
N LYS A 467 10.15 -29.43 -25.69
CA LYS A 467 11.36 -28.81 -25.13
C LYS A 467 12.32 -28.48 -26.25
N PHE A 468 13.22 -27.52 -26.08
CA PHE A 468 14.24 -27.18 -27.06
C PHE A 468 15.64 -27.41 -26.48
N ASN A 469 16.58 -27.86 -27.31
CA ASN A 469 17.98 -27.96 -26.92
C ASN A 469 18.68 -26.60 -27.00
N GLU A 470 19.96 -26.54 -26.60
CA GLU A 470 20.76 -25.31 -26.57
C GLU A 470 20.96 -24.66 -27.96
N ASN A 471 20.68 -25.40 -29.04
CA ASN A 471 20.73 -24.91 -30.42
C ASN A 471 19.34 -24.50 -30.96
N GLY A 472 18.31 -24.42 -30.10
CA GLY A 472 16.94 -24.06 -30.46
C GLY A 472 16.16 -25.15 -31.21
N GLN A 473 16.64 -26.40 -31.22
CA GLN A 473 15.95 -27.50 -31.90
C GLN A 473 15.02 -28.23 -30.93
N VAL A 474 13.80 -28.54 -31.38
CA VAL A 474 12.82 -29.28 -30.57
C VAL A 474 13.32 -30.69 -30.23
N ILE A 475 13.17 -31.07 -28.97
CA ILE A 475 13.43 -32.39 -28.41
C ILE A 475 12.10 -33.13 -28.39
N LEU A 476 11.95 -34.12 -29.26
CA LEU A 476 10.76 -34.98 -29.34
C LEU A 476 11.02 -36.33 -28.64
N PRO A 477 9.97 -36.98 -28.12
CA PRO A 477 10.05 -38.38 -27.69
C PRO A 477 10.64 -39.27 -28.80
N LYS A 478 11.35 -40.33 -28.41
CA LYS A 478 12.12 -41.20 -29.32
C LYS A 478 11.28 -41.80 -30.47
N ASP A 479 9.97 -41.91 -30.28
CA ASP A 479 9.01 -42.51 -31.23
C ASP A 479 8.08 -41.47 -31.88
N VAL A 480 8.42 -40.18 -31.82
CA VAL A 480 7.70 -39.07 -32.47
C VAL A 480 8.69 -38.28 -33.32
N SER A 481 8.44 -38.20 -34.62
CA SER A 481 9.16 -37.31 -35.52
C SER A 481 8.40 -36.00 -35.73
N LEU A 482 9.11 -34.96 -36.19
CA LEU A 482 8.50 -33.67 -36.49
C LEU A 482 7.36 -33.81 -37.54
N ASN A 483 7.48 -34.76 -38.46
CA ASN A 483 6.49 -35.03 -39.50
C ASN A 483 5.18 -35.64 -38.97
N ASP A 484 5.19 -36.17 -37.74
CA ASP A 484 4.01 -36.73 -37.09
C ASP A 484 3.12 -35.65 -36.44
N LEU A 485 3.57 -34.39 -36.42
CA LEU A 485 2.86 -33.24 -35.85
C LEU A 485 2.11 -32.45 -36.94
N PRO A 486 1.02 -31.71 -36.62
CA PRO A 486 0.36 -30.82 -37.59
C PRO A 486 1.31 -29.78 -38.16
N SER A 487 1.21 -29.50 -39.47
CA SER A 487 2.11 -28.58 -40.18
C SER A 487 2.12 -27.16 -39.58
N SER A 488 1.02 -26.71 -38.98
CA SER A 488 0.95 -25.44 -38.25
C SER A 488 1.94 -25.41 -37.09
N LEU A 489 2.01 -26.48 -36.30
CA LEU A 489 2.96 -26.60 -35.20
C LEU A 489 4.40 -26.78 -35.67
N GLN A 490 4.60 -27.56 -36.74
CA GLN A 490 5.95 -27.78 -37.29
C GLN A 490 6.65 -26.45 -37.63
N GLN A 491 5.91 -25.47 -38.18
CA GLN A 491 6.48 -24.17 -38.55
C GLN A 491 7.03 -23.38 -37.36
N TYR A 492 6.40 -23.50 -36.19
CA TYR A 492 6.90 -22.90 -34.95
C TYR A 492 8.08 -23.70 -34.40
N LEU A 493 7.97 -25.03 -34.33
CA LEU A 493 9.01 -25.89 -33.76
C LEU A 493 10.33 -25.87 -34.54
N ILE A 494 10.29 -25.69 -35.87
CA ILE A 494 11.49 -25.53 -36.71
C ILE A 494 12.23 -24.23 -36.39
N LYS A 495 11.50 -23.18 -35.98
CA LYS A 495 12.07 -21.88 -35.60
C LYS A 495 12.53 -21.84 -34.13
N GLY A 496 12.34 -22.92 -33.37
CA GLY A 496 12.61 -22.94 -31.94
C GLY A 496 11.54 -22.25 -31.10
N GLU A 497 10.33 -22.09 -31.64
CA GLU A 497 9.22 -21.34 -31.06
C GLU A 497 8.02 -22.25 -30.76
N LEU A 498 7.08 -21.75 -29.94
CA LEU A 498 5.75 -22.33 -29.75
C LEU A 498 4.67 -21.37 -30.26
N PRO A 499 3.51 -21.89 -30.72
CA PRO A 499 2.39 -21.03 -31.08
C PRO A 499 1.85 -20.28 -29.86
N PRO A 500 1.18 -19.14 -30.04
CA PRO A 500 0.39 -18.48 -28.99
C PRO A 500 -0.59 -19.46 -28.33
N ARG A 501 -0.84 -19.32 -27.02
CA ARG A 501 -1.60 -20.28 -26.19
C ARG A 501 -2.93 -20.73 -26.81
N GLN A 502 -3.75 -19.78 -27.26
CA GLN A 502 -5.04 -20.08 -27.89
C GLN A 502 -4.90 -20.88 -29.20
N GLU A 503 -3.88 -20.58 -30.01
CA GLU A 503 -3.59 -21.32 -31.24
C GLU A 503 -3.05 -22.71 -30.91
N PHE A 504 -2.20 -22.81 -29.89
CA PHE A 504 -1.65 -24.08 -29.42
C PHE A 504 -2.74 -25.02 -28.90
N GLU A 505 -3.69 -24.53 -28.09
CA GLU A 505 -4.85 -25.31 -27.61
C GLU A 505 -5.69 -25.85 -28.78
N ASN A 506 -5.99 -25.01 -29.78
CA ASN A 506 -6.70 -25.43 -30.99
C ASN A 506 -5.91 -26.47 -31.83
N ILE A 507 -4.58 -26.41 -31.79
CA ILE A 507 -3.72 -27.40 -32.46
C ILE A 507 -3.69 -28.71 -31.67
N LEU A 508 -3.67 -28.67 -30.34
CA LEU A 508 -3.71 -29.85 -29.48
C LEU A 508 -5.02 -30.64 -29.66
N GLU A 509 -6.13 -29.98 -30.00
CA GLU A 509 -7.38 -30.65 -30.35
C GLU A 509 -7.25 -31.55 -31.58
N GLN A 510 -6.35 -31.23 -32.52
CA GLN A 510 -6.14 -31.98 -33.76
C GLN A 510 -5.30 -33.25 -33.56
N PHE A 511 -4.69 -33.45 -32.38
CA PHE A 511 -3.85 -34.61 -32.13
C PHE A 511 -4.70 -35.86 -31.91
N SER A 512 -4.31 -36.96 -32.55
CA SER A 512 -4.92 -38.26 -32.26
C SER A 512 -4.68 -38.66 -30.79
N PRO A 513 -5.57 -39.45 -30.18
CA PRO A 513 -5.36 -39.95 -28.82
C PRO A 513 -4.03 -40.69 -28.63
N GLU A 514 -3.58 -41.42 -29.66
CA GLU A 514 -2.28 -42.12 -29.66
C GLU A 514 -1.11 -41.13 -29.67
N LEU A 515 -1.21 -40.04 -30.44
CA LEU A 515 -0.20 -38.98 -30.47
C LEU A 515 -0.16 -38.20 -29.15
N LYS A 516 -1.32 -37.88 -28.58
CA LYS A 516 -1.43 -37.28 -27.24
C LYS A 516 -0.76 -38.15 -26.18
N GLN A 517 -0.95 -39.47 -26.25
CA GLN A 517 -0.31 -40.42 -25.35
C GLN A 517 1.22 -40.43 -25.50
N LYS A 518 1.73 -40.49 -26.74
CA LYS A 518 3.19 -40.47 -27.02
C LYS A 518 3.85 -39.16 -26.58
N LEU A 519 3.09 -38.06 -26.59
CA LEU A 519 3.52 -36.74 -26.12
C LEU A 519 3.24 -36.48 -24.62
N GLY A 520 2.65 -37.44 -23.89
CA GLY A 520 2.37 -37.31 -22.46
C GLY A 520 1.21 -36.37 -22.08
N LEU A 521 0.31 -36.06 -23.02
CA LEU A 521 -0.79 -35.09 -22.90
C LEU A 521 -2.08 -35.64 -22.26
N ASN A 522 -2.00 -36.75 -21.52
CA ASN A 522 -3.17 -37.52 -21.09
C ASN A 522 -3.65 -37.25 -19.64
N LYS A 523 -3.08 -36.25 -18.94
CA LYS A 523 -3.60 -35.78 -17.65
C LYS A 523 -4.58 -34.63 -17.90
N GLN A 524 -5.78 -34.74 -17.32
CA GLN A 524 -6.88 -33.78 -17.47
C GLN A 524 -6.41 -32.33 -17.37
N ILE A 525 -6.59 -31.59 -18.46
CA ILE A 525 -6.60 -30.13 -18.47
C ILE A 525 -7.99 -29.76 -17.92
N GLY A 526 -8.07 -29.38 -16.64
CA GLY A 526 -9.34 -29.24 -15.92
C GLY A 526 -10.06 -27.94 -16.26
N PHE A 527 -11.01 -28.00 -17.19
CA PHE A 527 -12.04 -26.99 -17.47
C PHE A 527 -13.44 -27.58 -17.19
N GLU A 528 -14.39 -26.73 -16.74
CA GLU A 528 -15.82 -26.92 -16.37
C GLU A 528 -16.14 -26.96 -14.85
N GLY A 529 -17.18 -26.28 -14.32
CA GLY A 529 -18.28 -25.59 -14.98
C GLY A 529 -19.19 -24.74 -14.06
N GLU A 530 -20.13 -24.06 -14.73
CA GLU A 530 -21.09 -23.06 -14.25
C GLU A 530 -22.08 -23.56 -13.17
N ARG A 531 -22.48 -22.68 -12.25
CA ARG A 531 -23.78 -22.75 -11.54
C ARG A 531 -24.38 -21.36 -11.38
N GLN A 532 -25.65 -21.24 -11.78
CA GLN A 532 -26.43 -20.01 -11.84
C GLN A 532 -26.77 -19.44 -10.45
N VAL A 533 -26.69 -18.11 -10.32
CA VAL A 533 -27.05 -17.33 -9.13
C VAL A 533 -28.40 -16.63 -9.38
N GLN A 534 -29.35 -16.82 -8.47
CA GLN A 534 -30.62 -16.10 -8.41
C GLN A 534 -30.43 -14.73 -7.72
N ASP A 535 -30.95 -13.69 -8.36
CA ASP A 535 -30.96 -12.28 -7.95
C ASP A 535 -31.52 -12.02 -6.54
N LYS A 536 -30.81 -11.21 -5.76
CA LYS A 536 -31.38 -10.39 -4.68
C LYS A 536 -30.87 -8.95 -4.78
N GLN A 537 -31.80 -8.05 -5.07
CA GLN A 537 -31.60 -6.60 -5.15
C GLN A 537 -31.14 -5.98 -3.81
N PRO A 538 -30.22 -5.00 -3.82
CA PRO A 538 -29.75 -4.30 -2.63
C PRO A 538 -30.77 -3.25 -2.13
N LYS A 539 -30.90 -3.15 -0.80
CA LYS A 539 -31.76 -2.17 -0.12
C LYS A 539 -31.16 -0.76 -0.24
N GLN A 540 -31.93 0.15 -0.84
CA GLN A 540 -31.69 1.59 -0.80
C GLN A 540 -31.77 2.14 0.63
N SER A 541 -30.74 2.88 1.05
CA SER A 541 -30.77 3.71 2.25
C SER A 541 -31.65 4.94 1.98
N SER A 542 -32.72 5.07 2.75
CA SER A 542 -33.77 6.05 2.49
C SER A 542 -33.51 7.39 3.21
N PHE A 543 -33.72 8.48 2.47
CA PHE A 543 -33.61 9.90 2.84
C PHE A 543 -34.49 10.39 4.02
N TYR A 544 -35.16 9.49 4.75
CA TYR A 544 -36.17 9.84 5.76
C TYR A 544 -35.62 10.15 7.16
N GLY A 545 -34.31 10.00 7.40
CA GLY A 545 -33.68 10.30 8.69
C GLY A 545 -33.47 11.79 9.00
N LEU A 546 -33.63 12.69 8.02
CA LEU A 546 -33.28 14.11 8.14
C LEU A 546 -34.46 15.04 8.49
N ILE A 547 -35.69 14.57 8.36
CA ILE A 547 -36.90 15.39 8.54
C ILE A 547 -37.16 15.81 10.00
N PRO A 548 -36.92 14.98 11.04
CA PRO A 548 -37.18 15.38 12.42
C PRO A 548 -36.30 16.53 12.91
N ASN A 549 -35.04 16.57 12.48
CA ASN A 549 -34.06 17.57 12.94
C ASN A 549 -34.31 18.96 12.35
N LEU A 550 -34.82 19.04 11.11
CA LEU A 550 -35.16 20.31 10.46
C LEU A 550 -36.40 20.96 11.12
N ILE A 551 -37.37 20.15 11.57
CA ILE A 551 -38.59 20.62 12.24
C ILE A 551 -38.25 21.22 13.62
N LEU A 552 -37.35 20.59 14.37
CA LEU A 552 -36.89 21.08 15.68
C LEU A 552 -36.17 22.43 15.58
N LEU A 553 -35.35 22.63 14.54
CA LEU A 553 -34.63 23.88 14.31
C LEU A 553 -35.59 25.05 13.98
N ILE A 554 -36.61 24.80 13.14
CA ILE A 554 -37.61 25.79 12.75
C ILE A 554 -38.46 26.20 13.95
N LEU A 555 -38.89 25.24 14.78
CA LEU A 555 -39.67 25.50 15.99
C LEU A 555 -38.89 26.29 17.04
N GLY A 556 -37.60 26.00 17.23
CA GLY A 556 -36.73 26.74 18.15
C GLY A 556 -36.59 28.22 17.75
N THR A 557 -36.40 28.47 16.45
CA THR A 557 -36.24 29.83 15.91
C THR A 557 -37.53 30.65 16.03
N LEU A 558 -38.68 30.04 15.75
CA LEU A 558 -40.00 30.66 15.94
C LEU A 558 -40.27 31.00 17.43
N GLY A 559 -39.87 30.12 18.35
CA GLY A 559 -40.00 30.37 19.79
C GLY A 559 -39.23 31.61 20.26
N LEU A 560 -38.01 31.79 19.78
CA LEU A 560 -37.18 32.96 20.08
C LEU A 560 -37.77 34.27 19.53
N ILE A 561 -38.32 34.25 18.31
CA ILE A 561 -38.97 35.42 17.71
C ILE A 561 -40.21 35.84 18.51
N VAL A 562 -41.07 34.88 18.86
CA VAL A 562 -42.30 35.15 19.65
C VAL A 562 -41.96 35.69 21.04
N PHE A 563 -40.94 35.13 21.70
CA PHE A 563 -40.51 35.59 23.01
C PHE A 563 -39.92 37.01 22.98
N THR A 564 -39.16 37.33 21.94
CA THR A 564 -38.59 38.67 21.73
C THR A 564 -39.68 39.72 21.49
N LEU A 565 -40.69 39.37 20.68
CA LEU A 565 -41.86 40.23 20.46
C LEU A 565 -42.69 40.42 21.74
N PHE A 566 -42.83 39.38 22.56
CA PHE A 566 -43.53 39.46 23.85
C PHE A 566 -42.83 40.39 24.84
N ILE A 567 -41.50 40.34 24.93
CA ILE A 567 -40.72 41.27 25.78
C ILE A 567 -40.87 42.71 25.28
N LYS A 568 -40.82 42.93 23.96
CA LYS A 568 -40.96 44.27 23.35
C LYS A 568 -42.34 44.91 23.58
N HIS A 569 -43.38 44.10 23.82
CA HIS A 569 -44.74 44.62 24.01
C HIS A 569 -45.13 44.82 25.48
N LYS A 570 -44.38 44.25 26.42
CA LYS A 570 -44.64 44.35 27.87
C LYS A 570 -43.72 45.32 28.61
N PHE A 571 -42.76 45.93 27.92
CA PHE A 571 -41.81 46.89 28.48
C PHE A 571 -41.72 48.17 27.64
#